data_AF-A0A944GLU8-F1
#
_entry.id   AF-A0A944GLU8-F1
#
_cell.length_a   1.000
_cell.length_b   1.000
_cell.length_c   1.000
_cell.angle_alpha   90.00
_cell.angle_beta   90.00
_cell.angle_gamma   90.00
#
_symmetry.space_group_name_H-M   'P 1'
#
loop_
_entity.id
_entity.type
_entity.pdbx_description
1 polymer ?
#
loop_
_entity_poly.entity_id
_entity_poly.type
_entity_poly.pdbx_seq_one_letter_code
_entity_poly.pdbx_strand_id
1 'polypeptide(L)' 'FDKNPDQLTRRDAALIAATLPSPLTRDSKNPSGELLRRRNRIIQEMKYIKHVPFGTPIN' A
#
# COMPACT_ATOMS: atom_id res chain seq x y z
N PHE A 1 -3.39 8.65 -7.54
CA PHE A 1 -4.63 8.25 -6.86
C PHE A 1 -5.35 9.54 -6.52
N ASP A 2 -6.22 10.02 -7.39
CA ASP A 2 -6.96 11.29 -7.20
C ASP A 2 -8.04 11.13 -6.11
N LYS A 3 -7.60 10.80 -4.90
CA LYS A 3 -8.40 10.45 -3.73
C LYS A 3 -7.73 11.00 -2.49
N ASN A 4 -8.51 11.38 -1.49
CA ASN A 4 -7.96 11.79 -0.20
C ASN A 4 -7.40 10.57 0.56
N PRO A 5 -6.45 10.76 1.49
CA PRO A 5 -5.82 9.66 2.24
C PRO A 5 -6.81 8.77 2.99
N ASP A 6 -7.90 9.34 3.49
CA ASP A 6 -9.02 8.67 4.15
C ASP A 6 -9.87 7.80 3.20
N GLN A 7 -9.76 8.03 1.89
CA GLN A 7 -10.48 7.29 0.85
C GLN A 7 -9.61 6.24 0.16
N LEU A 8 -8.35 6.10 0.58
CA LEU A 8 -7.44 5.08 0.03
C LEU A 8 -7.89 3.69 0.48
N THR A 9 -8.08 2.80 -0.48
CA THR A 9 -8.33 1.40 -0.15
C THR A 9 -7.05 0.76 0.40
N ARG A 10 -7.18 -0.35 1.15
CA ARG A 10 -6.01 -1.14 1.58
C ARG A 10 -5.10 -1.53 0.41
N ARG A 11 -5.66 -1.72 -0.79
CA ARG A 11 -4.88 -2.02 -2.00
C ARG A 11 -4.08 -0.81 -2.49
N ASP A 12 -4.69 0.38 -2.48
CA ASP A 12 -4.02 1.63 -2.87
C ASP A 12 -2.88 1.94 -1.90
N ALA A 13 -3.15 1.86 -0.59
CA ALA A 13 -2.14 2.04 0.45
C ALA A 13 -0.99 1.01 0.33
N ALA A 14 -1.30 -0.26 0.09
CA ALA A 14 -0.28 -1.29 -0.12
C ALA A 14 0.55 -1.05 -1.39
N LEU A 15 -0.04 -0.47 -2.44
CA LEU A 15 0.66 -0.17 -3.68
C LEU A 15 1.59 1.04 -3.52
N ILE A 16 1.13 2.08 -2.81
CA ILE A 16 1.97 3.21 -2.41
C ILE A 16 3.14 2.71 -1.54
N ALA A 17 2.87 1.86 -0.55
CA ALA A 17 3.91 1.24 0.28
C ALA A 17 4.89 0.37 -0.53
N ALA A 18 4.42 -0.29 -1.59
CA ALA A 18 5.28 -1.08 -2.48
C ALA A 18 6.24 -0.21 -3.32
N THR A 19 5.89 1.07 -3.56
CA THR A 19 6.71 2.03 -4.32
C THR A 19 7.68 2.83 -3.45
N LEU A 20 7.42 3.01 -2.15
CA LEU A 20 8.32 3.71 -1.20
C LEU A 20 9.80 3.26 -1.20
N PRO A 21 10.13 1.96 -1.43
CA PRO A 21 11.54 1.55 -1.46
C PRO A 21 12.32 2.12 -2.66
N SER A 22 11.66 2.47 -3.77
CA SER A 22 12.32 2.99 -4.98
C SER A 22 11.35 3.81 -5.84
N PRO A 23 10.87 4.96 -5.35
CA PRO A 23 9.78 5.70 -5.99
C PRO A 23 10.18 6.32 -7.34
N LEU A 24 11.47 6.51 -7.61
CA LEU A 24 11.98 7.03 -8.88
C LEU A 24 11.93 6.01 -10.02
N THR A 25 11.97 4.71 -9.70
CA THR A 25 11.99 3.62 -10.70
C THR A 25 10.71 2.80 -10.71
N ARG A 26 9.88 2.91 -9.67
CA ARG A 26 8.65 2.13 -9.49
C ARG A 26 7.44 3.01 -9.60
N ASP A 27 6.71 2.81 -10.68
CA ASP A 27 5.49 3.56 -10.96
C ASP A 27 4.27 2.85 -10.33
N SER A 28 3.58 3.53 -9.41
CA SER A 28 2.35 3.02 -8.78
C SER A 28 1.14 3.06 -9.72
N LYS A 29 1.17 3.93 -10.75
CA LYS A 29 0.12 4.08 -11.77
C LYS A 29 0.23 2.99 -12.84
N ASN A 30 1.45 2.54 -13.15
CA ASN A 30 1.69 1.39 -14.03
C ASN A 30 2.59 0.32 -13.37
N PRO A 31 2.02 -0.50 -12.46
CA PRO A 31 2.81 -1.45 -11.68
C PRO A 31 3.32 -2.63 -12.52
N SER A 32 4.63 -2.86 -12.50
CA SER A 32 5.23 -4.06 -13.06
C SER A 32 4.81 -5.34 -12.29
N GLY A 33 5.00 -6.52 -12.88
CA GLY A 33 4.64 -7.79 -12.23
C GLY A 33 5.29 -8.00 -10.85
N GLU A 34 6.51 -7.51 -10.64
CA GLU A 34 7.18 -7.52 -9.33
C GLU A 34 6.46 -6.63 -8.30
N LEU A 35 6.03 -5.43 -8.71
CA LEU A 35 5.29 -4.50 -7.86
C LEU A 35 3.95 -5.10 -7.41
N LEU A 36 3.26 -5.82 -8.29
CA LEU A 36 2.02 -6.53 -7.95
C LEU A 36 2.26 -7.64 -6.92
N ARG A 37 3.34 -8.42 -7.07
CA ARG A 37 3.72 -9.44 -6.07
C ARG A 37 4.03 -8.81 -4.72
N ARG A 38 4.77 -7.70 -4.71
CA ARG A 38 5.12 -6.97 -3.48
C ARG A 38 3.90 -6.35 -2.80
N ARG A 39 3.00 -5.74 -3.57
CA ARG A 39 1.69 -5.25 -3.08
C ARG A 39 0.91 -6.39 -2.40
N ASN A 40 0.82 -7.56 -3.04
CA ASN A 40 0.09 -8.70 -2.47
C ASN A 40 0.72 -9.17 -1.17
N ARG A 41 2.05 -9.20 -1.07
CA ARG A 41 2.75 -9.52 0.18
C ARG A 41 2.41 -8.51 1.27
N ILE A 42 2.50 -7.20 0.99
CA ILE A 42 2.15 -6.14 1.93
C ILE A 42 0.69 -6.26 2.39
N ILE A 43 -0.25 -6.58 1.50
CA ILE A 43 -1.66 -6.82 1.87
C ILE A 43 -1.80 -7.98 2.85
N GLN A 44 -1.01 -9.05 2.72
CA GLN A 44 -1.03 -10.15 3.69
C GLN A 44 -0.42 -9.71 5.02
N GLU A 45 0.71 -9.01 5.00
CA GLU A 45 1.34 -8.48 6.22
C GLU A 45 0.40 -7.53 6.98
N MET A 46 -0.32 -6.65 6.26
CA MET A 46 -1.33 -5.74 6.83
C MET A 46 -2.43 -6.47 7.61
N LYS A 47 -2.76 -7.74 7.28
CA LYS A 47 -3.74 -8.52 8.05
C LYS A 47 -3.22 -8.91 9.44
N TYR A 48 -1.90 -9.08 9.58
CA TYR A 48 -1.27 -9.43 10.84
C TYR A 48 -1.05 -8.22 11.75
N ILE A 49 -1.05 -7.01 11.17
CA ILE A 49 -1.00 -5.75 11.92
C ILE A 49 -2.39 -5.45 12.47
N LYS A 50 -2.69 -5.98 13.67
CA LYS A 50 -3.96 -5.75 14.38
C LYS A 50 -4.11 -4.32 14.90
N HIS A 51 -2.99 -3.61 15.07
CA HIS A 51 -2.99 -2.25 15.58
C HIS A 51 -1.86 -1.46 14.91
N VAL A 52 -2.21 -0.40 14.18
CA VAL A 52 -1.24 0.60 13.74
C VAL A 52 -1.14 1.64 14.85
N PRO A 53 0.06 1.96 15.36
CA PRO A 53 0.22 2.88 16.50
C PRO A 53 -0.09 4.35 16.16
N PHE A 54 -0.63 4.62 14.98
CA PHE A 54 -0.99 5.96 14.52
C PHE A 54 -2.52 6.11 14.53
N GLY A 55 -3.09 6.38 15.70
CA GLY A 55 -4.29 7.19 15.92
C GLY A 55 -5.65 6.77 15.34
N THR A 56 -5.74 5.84 14.41
CA THR A 56 -7.02 5.54 13.72
C THR A 56 -7.30 4.04 13.70
N PRO A 57 -8.41 3.58 14.30
CA PRO A 57 -8.80 2.18 14.23
C PRO A 57 -9.13 1.80 12.78
N ILE A 58 -8.50 0.71 12.33
CA ILE A 58 -8.79 0.04 11.06
C ILE A 58 -10.11 -0.72 11.22
N ASN A 59 -11.23 -0.07 10.88
CA ASN A 59 -12.53 -0.71 10.69
C ASN A 59 -12.57 -1.48 9.36
#